data_AF-Q31UV0-F1
#
_entry.id   AF-Q31UV0-F1
#
_cell.length_a   1.000
_cell.length_b   1.000
_cell.length_c   1.000
_cell.angle_alpha   90.00
_cell.angle_beta   90.00
_cell.angle_gamma   90.00
#
_symmetry.space_group_name_H-M   'P 1'
#
loop_
_entity.id
_entity.type
_entity.pdbx_description
1 polymer ?
#
loop_
_entity_poly.entity_id
_entity_poly.type
_entity_poly.pdbx_seq_one_letter_code
_entity_poly.pdbx_strand_id
1 'polypeptide(L)'
;MAIKLIAIDMDGTLLLPDHTISPAVKNAIAAARARGVNVVLTTGRPYAGVHNYLKELHMEQPGDYCITYNGALVQKAADGSTVAQTALSYDDYRFLEKLSREVGSRIGN
;
A
#
# COMPACT_ATOMS: atom_id res chain seq x y z
N MET A 1 5.67 -22.51 -14.64
CA MET A 1 6.06 -21.08 -14.84
C MET A 1 6.58 -20.54 -13.52
N ALA A 2 7.60 -19.69 -13.54
CA ALA A 2 8.11 -19.04 -12.33
C ALA A 2 7.24 -17.83 -11.93
N ILE A 3 7.16 -17.53 -10.64
CA ILE A 3 6.47 -16.34 -10.11
C ILE A 3 7.20 -15.08 -10.58
N LYS A 4 6.44 -14.08 -11.06
CA LYS A 4 6.96 -12.77 -11.52
C LYS A 4 6.57 -11.60 -10.63
N LEU A 5 5.53 -11.77 -9.80
CA LEU A 5 5.03 -10.73 -8.91
C LEU A 5 4.47 -11.35 -7.63
N ILE A 6 4.72 -10.68 -6.50
CA ILE A 6 4.14 -10.96 -5.19
C ILE A 6 3.47 -9.68 -4.71
N ALA A 7 2.14 -9.69 -4.59
CA ALA A 7 1.39 -8.65 -3.91
C ALA A 7 1.26 -9.04 -2.44
N ILE A 8 1.62 -8.15 -1.52
CA ILE A 8 1.58 -8.44 -0.09
C ILE A 8 0.86 -7.33 0.67
N ASP A 9 -0.10 -7.73 1.49
CA ASP A 9 -0.79 -6.86 2.43
C ASP A 9 0.13 -6.46 3.60
N MET A 10 -0.19 -5.36 4.28
CA MET A 10 0.62 -4.80 5.36
C MET A 10 0.17 -5.29 6.75
N ASP A 11 -0.92 -4.75 7.27
CA ASP A 11 -1.35 -4.99 8.66
C ASP A 11 -1.91 -6.38 8.85
N GLY A 12 -1.31 -7.16 9.76
CA GLY A 12 -1.70 -8.56 9.99
C GLY A 12 -1.11 -9.55 8.97
N THR A 13 -0.31 -9.07 8.01
CA THR A 13 0.37 -9.89 7.00
C THR A 13 1.88 -9.65 6.98
N LEU A 14 2.35 -8.52 6.44
CA LEU A 14 3.77 -8.16 6.40
C LEU A 14 4.27 -7.70 7.78
N LEU A 15 3.45 -6.91 8.46
CA LEU A 15 3.79 -6.25 9.71
C LEU A 15 3.45 -7.12 10.91
N LEU A 16 4.35 -7.08 11.89
CA LEU A 16 4.08 -7.58 13.24
C LEU A 16 3.07 -6.67 13.96
N PRO A 17 2.49 -7.11 15.09
CA PRO A 17 1.54 -6.30 15.87
C PRO A 17 2.10 -4.95 16.37
N ASP A 18 3.43 -4.81 16.45
CA ASP A 18 4.12 -3.56 16.80
C ASP A 18 4.44 -2.67 15.58
N HIS A 19 3.88 -3.02 14.41
CA HIS A 19 4.06 -2.35 13.12
C HIS A 19 5.49 -2.40 12.56
N THR A 20 6.32 -3.34 13.01
CA THR A 20 7.66 -3.58 12.45
C THR A 20 7.68 -4.70 11.41
N ILE A 21 8.72 -4.73 10.57
CA ILE A 21 8.99 -5.83 9.65
C ILE A 21 10.10 -6.70 10.25
N SER A 22 9.82 -8.00 10.45
CA SER A 22 10.81 -8.92 11.01
C SER A 22 12.03 -9.10 10.08
N PRO A 23 13.23 -9.42 10.62
CA PRO A 23 14.42 -9.67 9.80
C PRO A 23 14.22 -10.81 8.77
N ALA A 24 13.49 -11.86 9.14
CA ALA A 24 13.20 -12.97 8.24
C ALA A 24 12.38 -12.53 7.02
N VAL A 25 11.37 -11.68 7.24
CA VAL A 25 10.53 -11.14 6.16
C VAL A 25 11.34 -10.22 5.23
N LYS A 26 12.18 -9.34 5.78
CA LYS A 26 13.10 -8.49 4.99
C LYS A 26 14.00 -9.34 4.09
N ASN A 27 14.61 -10.39 4.64
CA ASN A 27 15.49 -11.28 3.90
C ASN A 27 14.74 -12.04 2.80
N ALA A 28 13.52 -12.50 3.06
CA ALA A 28 12.70 -13.17 2.07
C ALA A 28 12.32 -12.25 0.89
N ILE A 29 11.94 -11.00 1.19
CA ILE A 29 11.63 -9.99 0.18
C ILE A 29 12.86 -9.66 -0.65
N ALA A 30 14.01 -9.42 -0.01
CA ALA A 30 15.27 -9.16 -0.70
C ALA A 30 15.66 -10.34 -1.61
N ALA A 31 15.50 -11.58 -1.15
CA ALA A 31 15.81 -12.77 -1.93
C ALA A 31 14.85 -12.97 -3.12
N ALA A 32 13.57 -12.59 -2.99
CA ALA A 32 12.63 -12.61 -4.12
C ALA A 32 13.01 -11.55 -5.17
N ARG A 33 13.29 -10.32 -4.71
CA ARG A 33 13.69 -9.20 -5.58
C ARG A 33 15.01 -9.48 -6.31
N ALA A 34 15.99 -10.09 -5.64
CA ALA A 34 17.25 -10.50 -6.24
C ALA A 34 17.08 -11.55 -7.37
N ARG A 35 15.96 -12.28 -7.38
CA ARG A 35 15.59 -13.22 -8.46
C ARG A 35 14.75 -12.56 -9.56
N GLY A 36 14.60 -11.24 -9.53
CA GLY A 36 13.80 -10.48 -10.50
C GLY A 36 12.29 -10.56 -10.28
N VAL A 37 11.84 -11.00 -9.10
CA VAL A 37 10.42 -11.01 -8.75
C VAL A 37 10.01 -9.61 -8.26
N ASN A 38 8.97 -9.04 -8.85
CA ASN A 38 8.41 -7.78 -8.38
C ASN A 38 7.67 -8.01 -7.06
N VAL A 39 8.00 -7.25 -6.02
CA VAL A 39 7.26 -7.29 -4.74
C VAL A 39 6.54 -5.96 -4.59
N VAL A 40 5.22 -6.01 -4.42
CA VAL A 40 4.34 -4.83 -4.41
C VAL A 40 3.58 -4.80 -3.08
N LEU A 41 3.86 -3.78 -2.25
CA LEU A 41 3.06 -3.53 -1.06
C LEU A 41 1.65 -3.09 -1.48
N THR A 42 0.63 -3.76 -0.97
CA THR A 42 -0.78 -3.58 -1.37
C THR A 42 -1.63 -3.37 -0.13
N THR A 43 -2.07 -2.14 0.15
CA THR A 43 -2.63 -1.79 1.45
C THR A 43 -3.78 -0.78 1.37
N GLY A 44 -4.62 -0.77 2.41
CA GLY A 44 -5.57 0.30 2.66
C GLY A 44 -4.96 1.62 3.12
N ARG A 45 -3.71 1.60 3.61
CA ARG A 45 -3.04 2.79 4.11
C ARG A 45 -2.85 3.85 3.02
N PRO A 46 -2.89 5.16 3.37
CA PRO A 46 -2.43 6.21 2.48
C PRO A 46 -0.92 6.09 2.23
N TYR A 47 -0.40 6.68 1.14
CA TYR A 47 1.04 6.66 0.84
C TYR A 47 1.93 7.16 2.00
N ALA A 48 1.44 8.15 2.76
CA ALA A 48 2.09 8.66 3.98
C ALA A 48 2.35 7.56 5.03
N GLY A 49 1.51 6.52 5.08
CA GLY A 49 1.67 5.36 5.97
C GLY A 49 2.51 4.22 5.39
N VAL A 50 3.07 4.37 4.18
CA VAL A 50 3.74 3.30 3.43
C VAL A 50 5.18 3.67 3.04
N HIS A 51 5.47 4.94 2.76
CA HIS A 51 6.75 5.37 2.19
C HIS A 51 7.99 4.95 3.02
N ASN A 52 7.90 4.95 4.35
CA ASN A 52 9.01 4.52 5.21
C ASN A 52 9.31 3.02 5.07
N TYR A 53 8.29 2.19 4.89
CA TYR A 53 8.45 0.75 4.67
C TYR A 53 9.03 0.44 3.29
N LEU A 54 8.67 1.20 2.26
CA LEU A 54 9.28 1.09 0.93
C LEU A 54 10.78 1.34 0.98
N LYS A 55 11.19 2.39 1.71
CA LYS A 55 12.59 2.72 1.95
C LYS A 55 13.31 1.63 2.75
N GLU A 56 12.68 1.14 3.82
CA GLU A 56 13.21 0.04 4.65
C GLU A 56 13.42 -1.26 3.86
N LEU A 57 12.60 -1.52 2.85
CA LEU A 57 12.67 -2.68 1.96
C LEU A 57 13.45 -2.43 0.65
N HIS A 58 14.09 -1.26 0.51
CA HIS A 58 14.85 -0.86 -0.68
C HIS A 58 14.04 -0.94 -1.99
N MET A 59 12.79 -0.48 -1.93
CA MET A 59 11.86 -0.39 -3.07
C MET A 59 11.87 1.00 -3.69
N GLU A 60 13.03 1.41 -4.21
CA GLU A 60 13.26 2.77 -4.75
C GLU A 60 13.71 2.74 -6.22
N GLN A 61 13.64 1.57 -6.89
CA GLN A 61 14.03 1.43 -8.29
C GLN A 61 12.90 1.85 -9.23
N PRO A 62 13.20 2.25 -10.50
CA PRO A 62 12.17 2.70 -11.45
C PRO A 62 11.05 1.69 -11.75
N GLY A 63 11.28 0.39 -11.50
CA GLY A 63 10.30 -0.69 -11.68
C GLY A 63 9.52 -1.05 -10.42
N ASP A 64 9.73 -0.34 -9.30
CA ASP A 64 9.05 -0.61 -8.04
C ASP A 64 7.73 0.17 -7.94
N TYR A 65 6.70 -0.52 -7.46
CA TYR A 65 5.35 0.01 -7.33
C TYR A 65 4.77 -0.29 -5.95
N CYS A 66 3.80 0.52 -5.55
CA CYS A 66 2.93 0.24 -4.41
C CYS A 66 1.48 0.53 -4.76
N ILE A 67 0.57 -0.13 -4.06
CA ILE A 67 -0.87 0.04 -4.18
C ILE A 67 -1.39 0.50 -2.82
N THR A 68 -2.01 1.67 -2.78
CA THR A 68 -2.44 2.38 -1.56
C THR A 68 -3.93 2.70 -1.63
N TYR A 69 -4.51 3.16 -0.51
CA TYR A 69 -5.94 3.50 -0.42
C TYR A 69 -6.86 2.37 -0.95
N ASN A 70 -6.57 1.13 -0.57
CA ASN A 70 -7.33 -0.07 -0.99
C ASN A 70 -7.39 -0.27 -2.51
N GLY A 71 -6.40 0.25 -3.26
CA GLY A 71 -6.36 0.17 -4.72
C GLY A 71 -6.83 1.41 -5.45
N ALA A 72 -7.33 2.43 -4.75
CA ALA A 72 -7.72 3.70 -5.37
C ALA A 72 -6.52 4.43 -5.97
N LEU A 73 -5.30 4.19 -5.48
CA LEU A 73 -4.05 4.67 -6.08
C LEU A 73 -3.08 3.50 -6.35
N VAL A 74 -2.49 3.53 -7.55
CA VAL A 74 -1.27 2.79 -7.90
C VAL A 74 -0.17 3.81 -8.12
N GLN A 75 0.97 3.64 -7.48
CA GLN A 75 2.05 4.63 -7.47
C GLN A 75 3.40 3.98 -7.74
N LYS A 76 4.34 4.77 -8.28
CA LYS A 76 5.76 4.40 -8.27
C LYS A 76 6.28 4.50 -6.83
N ALA A 77 6.97 3.46 -6.38
CA ALA A 77 7.46 3.40 -5.00
C ALA A 77 8.62 4.39 -4.74
N ALA A 78 9.38 4.74 -5.79
CA ALA A 78 10.55 5.61 -5.68
C ALA A 78 10.22 7.05 -5.29
N ASP A 79 9.15 7.62 -5.84
CA ASP A 79 8.81 9.04 -5.68
C ASP A 79 7.34 9.28 -5.31
N GLY A 80 6.52 8.24 -5.24
CA GLY A 80 5.09 8.33 -4.96
C GLY A 80 4.26 8.88 -6.12
N SER A 81 4.84 9.05 -7.31
CA SER A 81 4.10 9.54 -8.48
C SER A 81 2.98 8.57 -8.88
N THR A 82 1.81 9.13 -9.22
CA THR A 82 0.62 8.36 -9.57
C THR A 82 0.76 7.70 -10.94
N VAL A 83 0.45 6.40 -10.98
CA VAL A 83 0.34 5.59 -12.21
C VAL A 83 -1.12 5.40 -12.59
N ALA A 84 -1.98 5.12 -11.61
CA ALA A 84 -3.42 5.02 -11.78
C ALA A 84 -4.15 5.57 -10.55
N GLN A 85 -5.31 6.17 -10.79
CA GLN A 85 -6.13 6.75 -9.73
C GLN A 85 -7.61 6.61 -10.07
N THR A 86 -8.41 6.23 -9.08
CA THR A 86 -9.88 6.33 -9.11
C THR A 86 -10.35 6.85 -7.77
N ALA A 87 -10.84 8.08 -7.75
CA ALA A 87 -11.32 8.74 -6.54
C ALA A 87 -12.84 8.74 -6.49
N LEU A 88 -13.39 8.82 -5.28
CA LEU A 88 -14.77 9.20 -5.07
C LEU A 88 -15.00 10.62 -5.62
N SER A 89 -16.18 10.85 -6.19
CA SER A 89 -16.60 12.19 -6.55
C SER A 89 -16.92 13.02 -5.32
N TYR A 90 -17.08 14.34 -5.50
CA TYR A 90 -17.56 15.21 -4.44
C TYR A 90 -18.97 14.83 -3.97
N ASP A 91 -19.84 14.41 -4.90
CA ASP A 91 -21.22 14.01 -4.57
C ASP A 91 -21.25 12.71 -3.76
N ASP A 92 -20.39 11.75 -4.09
CA ASP A 92 -20.22 10.53 -3.29
C ASP A 92 -19.79 10.86 -1.87
N TYR A 93 -18.83 11.77 -1.70
CA TYR A 93 -18.41 12.23 -0.38
C TYR A 93 -19.57 12.86 0.42
N ARG A 94 -20.35 13.75 -0.21
CA ARG A 94 -21.49 14.40 0.44
C ARG A 94 -22.57 13.40 0.85
N PHE A 95 -22.80 12.39 0.02
CA PHE A 95 -23.71 11.29 0.33
C PHE A 95 -23.21 10.48 1.54
N LEU A 96 -21.95 10.05 1.53
CA LEU A 96 -21.35 9.24 2.59
C LEU A 96 -21.27 9.99 3.93
N GLU A 97 -20.91 11.27 3.93
CA GLU A 97 -20.88 12.11 5.13
C GLU A 97 -22.28 12.28 5.73
N LYS A 98 -23.30 12.47 4.89
CA LYS A 98 -24.70 12.50 5.34
C LYS A 98 -25.12 11.17 5.95
N LEU A 99 -24.82 10.06 5.26
CA LEU A 99 -25.13 8.73 5.73
C LEU A 99 -24.44 8.42 7.07
N SER A 100 -23.18 8.83 7.27
CA SER A 100 -22.48 8.58 8.53
C SER A 100 -23.18 9.22 9.71
N ARG A 101 -23.68 10.45 9.56
CA ARG A 101 -24.47 11.13 10.60
C ARG A 101 -25.79 10.40 10.88
N GLU A 102 -26.46 9.91 9.84
CA GLU A 102 -27.73 9.17 9.96
C GLU A 102 -27.57 7.85 10.70
N VAL A 103 -26.47 7.12 10.47
CA VAL A 103 -26.20 5.83 11.14
C VAL A 103 -25.44 5.97 12.46
N GLY A 104 -25.18 7.19 12.93
CA GLY A 104 -24.46 7.44 14.18
C GLY A 104 -22.96 7.12 14.12
N SER A 105 -22.36 7.15 12.93
CA SER A 105 -20.93 6.96 12.69
C SER A 105 -20.23 8.29 12.35
N ARG A 106 -18.89 8.28 12.33
CA ARG A 106 -18.05 9.45 12.02
C ARG A 106 -17.23 9.21 10.75
N ILE A 107 -17.26 10.16 9.82
CA ILE A 107 -16.32 10.25 8.69
C ILE A 107 -15.59 11.58 8.83
N GLY A 108 -14.26 11.53 9.05
CA GLY A 108 -13.43 12.71 9.35
C GLY A 108 -13.17 12.88 10.85
N ASN A 109 -12.41 13.93 11.19
CA ASN A 109 -12.18 14.36 12.58
C ASN A 109 -13.42 15.03 13.18
#